data_AF-A0A932LD21-F1
#
_entry.id   AF-A0A932LD21-F1
#
_cell.length_a   1.000
_cell.length_b   1.000
_cell.length_c   1.000
_cell.angle_alpha   90.00
_cell.angle_beta   90.00
_cell.angle_gamma   90.00
#
_symmetry.space_group_name_H-M   'P 1'
#
loop_
_entity.id
_entity.type
_entity.pdbx_description
1 polymer ?
#
loop_
_entity_poly.entity_id
_entity_poly.type
_entity_poly.pdbx_seq_one_letter_code
_entity_poly.pdbx_strand_id
1 'polypeptide(L)'
;MREFLESRTAPQDNAAPLYFAALADLCPEMDFVYPPAVWQARLPQVQALSERIGNLADEDKLLARAISLEDVQRVLAAARPALEKIDNAQQNTNCVFVTGLSFEALLPHAQSARQIARLAQLQLFYSSSNGDFDETESTARRTLRLSRDLRPRGGLICQLVSIAMDAVVLNAIKNFTLRQPDLKPEHCVRLIALIADHQRLAIEPFGEGVRFEYITMRNALDDFFQGRRQLDKAAFRQSFGKDPPPPNKLSKEKELTVLDQEFATVLAIGARPYHEVLASAWGEQLRNRLKNHVQTGNAVVVPALLPAFNLGLEATARDRARLDGVRCLIAVRRYELTHRRLPDDLQTAVREAGIAEVPMDPYCDQPMRYRIHNSKPIVYSIGSDQKDDGGLVDWNAGQQPGDFVFQIGQ
;
A
#
# COMPACT_ATOMS: atom_id res chain seq x y z
N MET A 1 -5.78 22.16 -1.38
CA MET A 1 -5.25 22.48 -0.03
C MET A 1 -6.33 23.11 0.85
N ARG A 2 -7.02 24.17 0.42
CA ARG A 2 -8.10 24.80 1.21
C ARG A 2 -9.21 23.81 1.61
N GLU A 3 -9.74 23.05 0.67
CA GLU A 3 -10.77 22.02 0.92
C GLU A 3 -10.30 20.92 1.90
N PHE A 4 -9.08 20.41 1.73
CA PHE A 4 -8.44 19.45 2.66
C PHE A 4 -8.28 20.00 4.10
N LEU A 5 -8.09 21.32 4.22
CA LEU A 5 -7.96 22.01 5.52
C LEU A 5 -9.31 22.34 6.16
N GLU A 6 -10.39 22.45 5.38
CA GLU A 6 -11.75 22.77 5.83
C GLU A 6 -12.48 21.54 6.39
N SER A 7 -12.20 20.33 5.88
CA SER A 7 -12.82 19.07 6.32
C SER A 7 -12.19 18.48 7.60
N ARG A 8 -12.04 19.28 8.67
CA ARG A 8 -11.31 18.84 9.88
C ARG A 8 -12.03 17.79 10.72
N THR A 9 -13.35 17.69 10.60
CA THR A 9 -14.19 16.78 11.37
C THR A 9 -14.47 15.50 10.59
N ALA A 10 -14.52 14.37 11.29
CA ALA A 10 -15.02 13.13 10.70
C ALA A 10 -16.49 13.30 10.25
N PRO A 11 -16.92 12.65 9.15
CA PRO A 11 -18.32 12.56 8.75
C PRO A 11 -19.18 11.94 9.85
N GLN A 12 -20.49 12.23 9.86
CA GLN A 12 -21.43 11.65 10.84
C GLN A 12 -21.52 10.11 10.70
N ASP A 13 -21.37 9.59 9.48
CA ASP A 13 -21.37 8.16 9.15
C ASP A 13 -19.95 7.56 9.08
N ASN A 14 -18.98 8.08 9.85
CA ASN A 14 -17.59 7.61 9.79
C ASN A 14 -17.44 6.15 10.25
N ALA A 15 -16.84 5.30 9.41
CA ALA A 15 -16.52 3.89 9.72
C ALA A 15 -15.36 3.72 10.72
N ALA A 16 -14.45 4.69 10.85
CA ALA A 16 -13.20 4.51 11.60
C ALA A 16 -13.36 4.05 13.07
N PRO A 17 -14.33 4.54 13.87
CA PRO A 17 -14.57 4.02 15.21
C PRO A 17 -14.94 2.53 15.25
N LEU A 18 -15.70 2.06 14.25
CA LEU A 18 -16.08 0.65 14.12
C LEU A 18 -14.86 -0.20 13.73
N TYR A 19 -14.00 0.32 12.86
CA TYR A 19 -12.72 -0.30 12.55
C TYR A 19 -11.82 -0.44 13.77
N PHE A 20 -11.71 0.60 14.60
CA PHE A 20 -10.91 0.53 15.83
C PHE A 20 -11.39 -0.59 16.77
N ALA A 21 -12.70 -0.75 16.93
CA ALA A 21 -13.28 -1.83 17.74
C ALA A 21 -12.96 -3.22 17.18
N ALA A 22 -12.87 -3.37 15.86
CA ALA A 22 -12.48 -4.63 15.22
C ALA A 22 -10.97 -4.89 15.34
N LEU A 23 -10.14 -3.89 15.06
CA LEU A 23 -8.67 -4.00 15.16
C LEU A 23 -8.23 -4.32 16.59
N ALA A 24 -8.92 -3.78 17.60
CA ALA A 24 -8.62 -4.07 19.00
C ALA A 24 -8.93 -5.52 19.43
N ASP A 25 -9.64 -6.30 18.62
CA ASP A 25 -9.80 -7.74 18.84
C ASP A 25 -8.64 -8.56 18.27
N LEU A 26 -7.79 -7.95 17.44
CA LEU A 26 -6.72 -8.61 16.68
C LEU A 26 -5.32 -8.10 17.00
N CYS A 27 -5.21 -6.89 17.54
CA CYS A 27 -3.95 -6.16 17.64
C CYS A 27 -3.71 -5.61 19.06
N PRO A 28 -2.62 -6.00 19.73
CA PRO A 28 -2.32 -5.58 21.11
C PRO A 28 -1.92 -4.10 21.24
N GLU A 29 -1.58 -3.41 20.16
CA GLU A 29 -1.27 -1.98 20.15
C GLU A 29 -2.51 -1.06 20.19
N MET A 30 -3.72 -1.64 20.26
CA MET A 30 -5.01 -0.94 20.26
C MET A 30 -5.55 -0.67 21.67
N ASP A 31 -4.67 -0.48 22.64
CA ASP A 31 -4.98 -0.35 24.07
C ASP A 31 -5.88 0.85 24.41
N PHE A 32 -5.84 1.90 23.58
CA PHE A 32 -6.66 3.11 23.72
C PHE A 32 -8.14 2.92 23.37
N VAL A 33 -8.54 1.79 22.78
CA VAL A 33 -9.94 1.54 22.37
C VAL A 33 -10.83 1.18 23.54
N TYR A 34 -10.27 0.57 24.59
CA TYR A 34 -11.01 0.13 25.77
C TYR A 34 -10.47 0.79 27.05
N PRO A 35 -11.28 0.91 28.12
CA PRO A 35 -10.76 1.30 29.43
C PRO A 35 -9.64 0.35 29.89
N PRO A 36 -8.61 0.84 30.61
CA PRO A 36 -7.43 0.03 30.94
C PRO A 36 -7.73 -1.32 31.60
N ALA A 37 -8.69 -1.38 32.53
CA ALA A 37 -9.07 -2.63 33.20
C ALA A 37 -9.68 -3.67 32.23
N VAL A 38 -10.49 -3.21 31.28
CA VAL A 38 -11.07 -4.06 30.24
C VAL A 38 -9.98 -4.53 29.28
N TRP A 39 -9.07 -3.63 28.89
CA TRP A 39 -7.96 -3.97 28.01
C TRP A 39 -7.04 -5.04 28.62
N GLN A 40 -6.63 -4.87 29.88
CA GLN A 40 -5.75 -5.82 30.58
C GLN A 40 -6.35 -7.23 30.67
N ALA A 41 -7.67 -7.36 30.82
CA ALA A 41 -8.35 -8.65 30.83
C ALA A 41 -8.36 -9.35 29.45
N ARG A 42 -8.35 -8.58 28.36
CA ARG A 42 -8.40 -9.09 26.97
C ARG A 42 -7.01 -9.33 26.38
N LEU A 43 -6.01 -8.58 26.83
CA LEU A 43 -4.67 -8.53 26.26
C LEU A 43 -4.04 -9.92 26.02
N PRO A 44 -4.06 -10.88 26.96
CA PRO A 44 -3.45 -12.20 26.72
C PRO A 44 -4.07 -12.96 25.53
N GLN A 45 -5.38 -12.86 25.36
CA GLN A 45 -6.10 -13.53 24.27
C GLN A 45 -5.81 -12.87 22.92
N VAL A 46 -5.80 -11.52 22.90
CA VAL A 46 -5.49 -10.74 21.70
C VAL A 46 -4.03 -10.96 21.27
N GLN A 47 -3.09 -10.97 22.20
CA GLN A 47 -1.68 -11.27 21.93
C GLN A 47 -1.51 -12.68 21.35
N ALA A 48 -2.09 -13.69 21.99
CA ALA A 48 -2.01 -15.07 21.50
C ALA A 48 -2.61 -15.23 20.10
N LEU A 49 -3.74 -14.58 19.80
CA LEU A 49 -4.33 -14.61 18.46
C LEU A 49 -3.44 -13.87 17.44
N SER A 50 -2.95 -12.68 17.78
CA SER A 50 -2.06 -11.89 16.92
C SER A 50 -0.80 -12.65 16.52
N GLU A 51 -0.14 -13.28 17.49
CA GLU A 51 1.05 -14.11 17.28
C GLU A 51 0.75 -15.32 16.39
N ARG A 52 -0.37 -16.02 16.63
CA ARG A 52 -0.76 -17.17 15.81
C ARG A 52 -1.03 -16.78 14.37
N ILE A 53 -1.74 -15.67 14.12
CA ILE A 53 -1.94 -15.14 12.77
C ILE A 53 -0.59 -14.83 12.14
N GLY A 54 0.31 -14.14 12.85
CA GLY A 54 1.64 -13.80 12.35
C GLY A 54 2.48 -15.02 11.98
N ASN A 55 2.44 -16.08 12.79
CA ASN A 55 3.19 -17.31 12.58
C ASN A 55 2.66 -18.15 11.41
N LEU A 56 1.35 -18.13 11.16
CA LEU A 56 0.73 -18.91 10.08
C LEU A 56 0.75 -18.15 8.74
N ALA A 57 0.71 -16.81 8.75
CA ALA A 57 0.71 -15.96 7.55
C ALA A 57 2.12 -15.77 6.94
N ASP A 58 2.95 -16.81 7.03
CA ASP A 58 4.27 -16.89 6.41
C ASP A 58 4.08 -17.35 4.95
N GLU A 59 4.34 -16.45 4.00
CA GLU A 59 4.05 -16.70 2.57
C GLU A 59 4.80 -17.92 2.03
N ASP A 60 6.07 -18.09 2.38
CA ASP A 60 6.89 -19.20 1.91
C ASP A 60 6.35 -20.55 2.44
N LYS A 61 5.96 -20.60 3.72
CA LYS A 61 5.35 -21.81 4.29
C LYS A 61 3.98 -22.12 3.70
N LEU A 62 3.17 -21.09 3.40
CA LEU A 62 1.87 -21.28 2.75
C LEU A 62 2.03 -21.80 1.32
N LEU A 63 2.95 -21.22 0.55
CA LEU A 63 3.30 -21.67 -0.81
C LEU A 63 3.82 -23.12 -0.81
N ALA A 64 4.69 -23.45 0.15
CA ALA A 64 5.18 -24.82 0.36
C ALA A 64 4.13 -25.78 0.94
N ARG A 65 2.91 -25.30 1.26
CA ARG A 65 1.85 -26.06 1.95
C ARG A 65 2.34 -26.72 3.25
N ALA A 66 3.27 -26.07 3.95
CA ALA A 66 3.83 -26.51 5.22
C ALA A 66 2.96 -26.13 6.43
N ILE A 67 1.85 -25.44 6.20
CA ILE A 67 0.89 -25.00 7.22
C ILE A 67 -0.35 -25.89 7.20
N SER A 68 -0.78 -26.35 8.38
CA SER A 68 -1.99 -27.18 8.54
C SER A 68 -3.27 -26.37 8.24
N LEU A 69 -4.13 -26.90 7.36
CA LEU A 69 -5.45 -26.33 7.08
C LEU A 69 -6.34 -26.29 8.34
N GLU A 70 -6.17 -27.22 9.26
CA GLU A 70 -6.91 -27.25 10.52
C GLU A 70 -6.48 -26.08 11.44
N ASP A 71 -5.18 -25.78 11.51
CA ASP A 71 -4.69 -24.63 12.28
C ASP A 71 -5.13 -23.30 11.68
N VAL A 72 -5.12 -23.20 10.36
CA VAL A 72 -5.68 -22.05 9.65
C VAL A 72 -7.17 -21.90 9.98
N GLN A 73 -7.96 -22.96 9.87
CA GLN A 73 -9.38 -22.94 10.19
C GLN A 73 -9.65 -22.48 11.64
N ARG A 74 -8.88 -22.98 12.62
CA ARG A 74 -9.01 -22.57 14.03
C ARG A 74 -8.74 -21.08 14.22
N VAL A 75 -7.70 -20.54 13.57
CA VAL A 75 -7.37 -19.10 13.66
C VAL A 75 -8.42 -18.26 12.96
N LEU A 76 -8.90 -18.66 11.79
CA LEU A 76 -9.99 -17.97 11.09
C LEU A 76 -11.29 -17.98 11.89
N ALA A 77 -11.61 -19.10 12.56
CA ALA A 77 -12.76 -19.18 13.46
C ALA A 77 -12.62 -18.22 14.66
N ALA A 78 -11.44 -18.13 15.26
CA ALA A 78 -11.17 -17.20 16.37
C ALA A 78 -11.21 -15.73 15.93
N ALA A 79 -10.80 -15.41 14.70
CA ALA A 79 -10.80 -14.06 14.15
C ALA A 79 -12.17 -13.62 13.59
N ARG A 80 -13.13 -14.54 13.41
CA ARG A 80 -14.44 -14.28 12.80
C ARG A 80 -15.19 -13.09 13.40
N PRO A 81 -15.29 -12.93 14.75
CA PRO A 81 -15.99 -11.78 15.33
C PRO A 81 -15.38 -10.43 14.93
N ALA A 82 -14.05 -10.37 14.76
CA ALA A 82 -13.37 -9.16 14.31
C ALA A 82 -13.65 -8.86 12.83
N LEU A 83 -13.69 -9.90 11.98
CA LEU A 83 -14.04 -9.78 10.56
C LEU A 83 -15.49 -9.31 10.37
N GLU A 84 -16.43 -9.81 11.17
CA GLU A 84 -17.83 -9.35 11.15
C GLU A 84 -17.97 -7.87 11.54
N LYS A 85 -17.19 -7.40 12.52
CA LYS A 85 -17.13 -5.97 12.88
C LYS A 85 -16.57 -5.12 11.73
N ILE A 86 -15.59 -5.63 10.98
CA ILE A 86 -15.07 -4.98 9.77
C ILE A 86 -16.15 -4.89 8.70
N ASP A 87 -16.87 -5.98 8.44
CA ASP A 87 -17.94 -6.01 7.43
C ASP A 87 -19.07 -5.04 7.79
N ASN A 88 -19.38 -4.92 9.08
CA ASN A 88 -20.32 -3.92 9.59
C ASN A 88 -19.78 -2.49 9.44
N ALA A 89 -18.49 -2.25 9.72
CA ALA A 89 -17.85 -0.95 9.48
C ALA A 89 -17.93 -0.53 8.01
N GLN A 90 -17.81 -1.48 7.09
CA GLN A 90 -17.86 -1.25 5.64
C GLN A 90 -19.26 -0.96 5.09
N GLN A 91 -20.32 -1.07 5.91
CA GLN A 91 -21.65 -0.58 5.54
C GLN A 91 -21.70 0.95 5.54
N ASN A 92 -20.77 1.60 6.23
CA ASN A 92 -20.64 3.05 6.22
C ASN A 92 -19.87 3.49 4.97
N THR A 93 -20.37 4.54 4.31
CA THR A 93 -19.81 5.02 3.04
C THR A 93 -18.47 5.72 3.26
N ASN A 94 -18.36 6.50 4.33
CA ASN A 94 -17.19 7.32 4.61
C ASN A 94 -16.30 6.70 5.69
N CYS A 95 -14.99 6.77 5.50
CA CYS A 95 -14.01 6.40 6.51
C CYS A 95 -12.89 7.44 6.58
N VAL A 96 -12.68 8.00 7.77
CA VAL A 96 -11.57 8.90 8.08
C VAL A 96 -11.03 8.53 9.45
N PHE A 97 -9.83 7.96 9.48
CA PHE A 97 -9.08 7.74 10.71
C PHE A 97 -8.55 9.08 11.22
N VAL A 98 -9.17 9.62 12.27
CA VAL A 98 -8.72 10.87 12.87
C VAL A 98 -7.49 10.57 13.72
N THR A 99 -6.32 10.95 13.20
CA THR A 99 -5.03 10.82 13.86
C THR A 99 -4.56 12.19 14.37
N GLY A 100 -3.53 12.18 15.23
CA GLY A 100 -2.86 13.41 15.61
C GLY A 100 -2.20 14.08 14.40
N LEU A 101 -2.16 15.41 14.39
CA LEU A 101 -1.48 16.21 13.36
C LEU A 101 -0.03 16.57 13.74
N SER A 102 0.49 16.00 14.83
CA SER A 102 1.89 16.14 15.20
C SER A 102 2.74 15.16 14.40
N PHE A 103 4.01 15.50 14.18
CA PHE A 103 4.96 14.61 13.51
C PHE A 103 5.22 13.29 14.26
N GLU A 104 4.98 13.28 15.57
CA GLU A 104 5.12 12.10 16.45
C GLU A 104 3.78 11.39 16.69
N ALA A 105 2.71 11.79 16.02
CA ALA A 105 1.42 11.15 16.20
C ALA A 105 1.49 9.66 15.85
N LEU A 106 1.05 8.81 16.79
CA LEU A 106 0.95 7.39 16.55
C LEU A 106 -0.14 7.09 15.51
N LEU A 107 0.11 6.10 14.67
CA LEU A 107 -0.80 5.68 13.60
C LEU A 107 -1.29 4.24 13.78
N PRO A 108 -1.76 3.83 14.99
CA PRO A 108 -1.95 2.41 15.34
C PRO A 108 -2.84 1.65 14.36
N HIS A 109 -3.92 2.28 13.87
CA HIS A 109 -4.77 1.74 12.80
C HIS A 109 -3.99 1.25 11.57
N ALA A 110 -2.96 1.98 11.12
CA ALA A 110 -2.18 1.63 9.95
C ALA A 110 -1.28 0.41 10.23
N GLN A 111 -0.67 0.31 11.42
CA GLN A 111 0.07 -0.92 11.78
C GLN A 111 -0.87 -2.11 11.92
N SER A 112 -1.99 -1.93 12.62
CA SER A 112 -2.97 -2.99 12.89
C SER A 112 -3.69 -3.48 11.63
N ALA A 113 -3.92 -2.62 10.63
CA ALA A 113 -4.53 -3.02 9.37
C ALA A 113 -3.71 -4.06 8.59
N ARG A 114 -2.38 -4.13 8.81
CA ARG A 114 -1.53 -5.20 8.24
C ARG A 114 -1.95 -6.58 8.73
N GLN A 115 -2.52 -6.66 9.94
CA GLN A 115 -3.03 -7.91 10.47
C GLN A 115 -4.25 -8.43 9.70
N ILE A 116 -5.07 -7.53 9.17
CA ILE A 116 -6.19 -7.89 8.28
C ILE A 116 -5.67 -8.45 6.96
N ALA A 117 -4.60 -7.88 6.40
CA ALA A 117 -3.96 -8.43 5.20
C ALA A 117 -3.40 -9.85 5.43
N ARG A 118 -2.78 -10.10 6.59
CA ARG A 118 -2.33 -11.45 6.98
C ARG A 118 -3.48 -12.44 7.10
N LEU A 119 -4.57 -12.05 7.76
CA LEU A 119 -5.80 -12.86 7.81
C LEU A 119 -6.36 -13.13 6.41
N ALA A 120 -6.37 -12.12 5.54
CA ALA A 120 -6.83 -12.28 4.16
C ALA A 120 -6.00 -13.30 3.38
N GLN A 121 -4.68 -13.30 3.55
CA GLN A 121 -3.81 -14.33 2.96
C GLN A 121 -4.18 -15.73 3.43
N LEU A 122 -4.43 -15.90 4.73
CA LEU A 122 -4.88 -17.18 5.31
C LEU A 122 -6.27 -17.59 4.80
N GLN A 123 -7.21 -16.66 4.70
CA GLN A 123 -8.54 -16.89 4.14
C GLN A 123 -8.46 -17.33 2.68
N LEU A 124 -7.65 -16.67 1.84
CA LEU A 124 -7.47 -17.03 0.43
C LEU A 124 -6.77 -18.39 0.25
N PHE A 125 -5.80 -18.71 1.11
CA PHE A 125 -5.17 -20.02 1.13
C PHE A 125 -6.18 -21.13 1.49
N TYR A 126 -6.98 -20.90 2.54
CA TYR A 126 -7.98 -21.85 3.02
C TYR A 126 -9.12 -22.04 2.03
N SER A 127 -9.69 -20.96 1.51
CA SER A 127 -10.77 -20.99 0.52
C SER A 127 -10.33 -21.69 -0.76
N SER A 128 -9.08 -21.47 -1.20
CA SER A 128 -8.48 -22.18 -2.33
C SER A 128 -8.34 -23.67 -2.13
N SER A 129 -8.19 -24.14 -0.89
CA SER A 129 -8.09 -25.57 -0.61
C SER A 129 -9.47 -26.24 -0.58
N ASN A 130 -10.54 -25.46 -0.43
CA ASN A 130 -11.92 -25.93 -0.34
C ASN A 130 -12.79 -25.64 -1.58
N GLY A 131 -12.25 -24.97 -2.60
CA GLY A 131 -13.02 -24.55 -3.79
C GLY A 131 -14.02 -23.41 -3.52
N ASP A 132 -13.83 -22.65 -2.44
CA ASP A 132 -14.75 -21.58 -2.05
C ASP A 132 -14.34 -20.24 -2.71
N PHE A 133 -14.80 -20.04 -3.94
CA PHE A 133 -14.55 -18.79 -4.65
C PHE A 133 -15.30 -17.59 -4.04
N ASP A 134 -16.47 -17.80 -3.44
CA ASP A 134 -17.25 -16.69 -2.88
C ASP A 134 -16.58 -16.11 -1.63
N GLU A 135 -16.02 -16.96 -0.76
CA GLU A 135 -15.19 -16.50 0.37
C GLU A 135 -13.91 -15.79 -0.11
N THR A 136 -13.33 -16.26 -1.22
CA THR A 136 -12.17 -15.63 -1.87
C THR A 136 -12.49 -14.19 -2.29
N GLU A 137 -13.59 -14.00 -3.02
CA GLU A 137 -14.00 -12.68 -3.47
C GLU A 137 -14.38 -11.77 -2.31
N SER A 138 -15.18 -12.27 -1.36
CA SER A 138 -15.59 -11.53 -0.16
C SER A 138 -14.38 -11.03 0.62
N THR A 139 -13.38 -11.90 0.84
CA THR A 139 -12.14 -11.54 1.53
C THR A 139 -11.33 -10.50 0.76
N ALA A 140 -11.14 -10.68 -0.56
CA ALA A 140 -10.40 -9.72 -1.37
C ALA A 140 -11.09 -8.35 -1.35
N ARG A 141 -12.43 -8.32 -1.45
CA ARG A 141 -13.25 -7.11 -1.39
C ARG A 141 -13.11 -6.39 -0.05
N ARG A 142 -13.21 -7.13 1.07
CA ARG A 142 -13.05 -6.62 2.44
C ARG A 142 -11.71 -5.92 2.62
N THR A 143 -10.62 -6.61 2.26
CA THR A 143 -9.26 -6.11 2.48
C THR A 143 -8.93 -4.93 1.56
N LEU A 144 -9.32 -5.01 0.28
CA LEU A 144 -9.14 -3.91 -0.67
C LEU A 144 -10.02 -2.70 -0.35
N ARG A 145 -11.16 -2.88 0.34
CA ARG A 145 -11.95 -1.76 0.88
C ARG A 145 -11.23 -1.11 2.07
N LEU A 146 -10.73 -1.88 3.03
CA LEU A 146 -9.95 -1.32 4.15
C LEU A 146 -8.70 -0.58 3.65
N SER A 147 -8.00 -1.12 2.65
CA SER A 147 -6.88 -0.43 1.98
C SER A 147 -7.30 0.95 1.49
N ARG A 148 -8.45 1.08 0.81
CA ARG A 148 -8.97 2.39 0.38
C ARG A 148 -9.33 3.29 1.57
N ASP A 149 -9.92 2.73 2.63
CA ASP A 149 -10.38 3.48 3.80
C ASP A 149 -9.23 4.02 4.69
N LEU A 150 -8.01 3.48 4.54
CA LEU A 150 -6.80 4.02 5.19
C LEU A 150 -6.21 5.25 4.47
N ARG A 151 -6.55 5.47 3.19
CA ARG A 151 -5.92 6.50 2.37
C ARG A 151 -6.39 7.92 2.70
N PRO A 152 -7.71 8.20 2.87
CA PRO A 152 -8.19 9.55 3.17
C PRO A 152 -7.58 10.11 4.45
N ARG A 153 -7.00 11.31 4.35
CA ARG A 153 -6.29 12.00 5.44
C ARG A 153 -5.19 11.14 6.09
N GLY A 154 -4.64 10.20 5.35
CA GLY A 154 -3.48 9.41 5.75
C GLY A 154 -2.20 9.98 5.15
N GLY A 155 -1.17 10.15 5.99
CA GLY A 155 0.19 10.48 5.53
C GLY A 155 0.82 9.38 4.67
N LEU A 156 2.06 9.59 4.20
CA LEU A 156 2.72 8.63 3.31
C LEU A 156 2.81 7.22 3.92
N ILE A 157 2.95 7.12 5.25
CA ILE A 157 2.93 5.83 5.96
C ILE A 157 1.62 5.06 5.71
N CYS A 158 0.46 5.72 5.80
CA CYS A 158 -0.83 5.09 5.55
C CYS A 158 -0.97 4.66 4.09
N GLN A 159 -0.45 5.47 3.15
CA GLN A 159 -0.44 5.10 1.73
C GLN A 159 0.41 3.86 1.48
N LEU A 160 1.62 3.81 2.05
CA LEU A 160 2.54 2.66 1.94
C LEU A 160 1.96 1.39 2.57
N VAL A 161 1.28 1.52 3.71
CA VAL A 161 0.55 0.40 4.34
C VAL A 161 -0.54 -0.10 3.40
N SER A 162 -1.34 0.79 2.82
CA SER A 162 -2.42 0.43 1.90
C SER A 162 -1.90 -0.32 0.67
N ILE A 163 -0.80 0.17 0.07
CA ILE A 163 -0.09 -0.50 -1.04
C ILE A 163 0.41 -1.89 -0.64
N ALA A 164 0.92 -2.05 0.58
CA ALA A 164 1.36 -3.35 1.07
C ALA A 164 0.17 -4.33 1.24
N MET A 165 -0.99 -3.84 1.68
CA MET A 165 -2.20 -4.66 1.78
C MET A 165 -2.69 -5.12 0.41
N ASP A 166 -2.70 -4.23 -0.58
CA ASP A 166 -3.04 -4.57 -1.97
C ASP A 166 -2.10 -5.64 -2.50
N ALA A 167 -0.79 -5.50 -2.25
CA ALA A 167 0.21 -6.49 -2.65
C ALA A 167 -0.06 -7.88 -2.06
N VAL A 168 -0.37 -7.97 -0.76
CA VAL A 168 -0.67 -9.25 -0.09
C VAL A 168 -1.88 -9.94 -0.74
N VAL A 169 -2.97 -9.19 -0.97
CA VAL A 169 -4.20 -9.77 -1.56
C VAL A 169 -3.96 -10.21 -3.00
N LEU A 170 -3.31 -9.39 -3.81
CA LEU A 170 -3.06 -9.68 -5.22
C LEU A 170 -2.08 -10.85 -5.40
N ASN A 171 -1.05 -10.94 -4.54
CA ASN A 171 -0.16 -12.10 -4.51
C ASN A 171 -0.91 -13.36 -4.09
N ALA A 172 -1.76 -13.30 -3.06
CA ALA A 172 -2.57 -14.45 -2.64
C ALA A 172 -3.55 -14.92 -3.74
N ILE A 173 -4.17 -14.00 -4.50
CA ILE A 173 -4.99 -14.35 -5.67
C ILE A 173 -4.15 -15.10 -6.72
N LYS A 174 -2.99 -14.55 -7.06
CA LYS A 174 -2.05 -15.12 -8.04
C LYS A 174 -1.54 -16.51 -7.62
N ASN A 175 -1.26 -16.67 -6.34
CA ASN A 175 -0.58 -17.85 -5.79
C ASN A 175 -1.52 -18.97 -5.39
N PHE A 176 -2.77 -18.66 -5.01
CA PHE A 176 -3.75 -19.64 -4.55
C PHE A 176 -4.97 -19.68 -5.47
N THR A 177 -5.70 -18.57 -5.60
CA THR A 177 -6.99 -18.54 -6.32
C THR A 177 -6.88 -18.95 -7.79
N LEU A 178 -5.89 -18.44 -8.54
CA LEU A 178 -5.76 -18.74 -9.97
C LEU A 178 -5.41 -20.21 -10.27
N ARG A 179 -5.04 -20.98 -9.24
CA ARG A 179 -4.71 -22.40 -9.30
C ARG A 179 -5.83 -23.31 -8.84
N GLN A 180 -6.94 -22.76 -8.35
CA GLN A 180 -8.09 -23.54 -7.91
C GLN A 180 -8.56 -24.45 -9.07
N PRO A 181 -8.69 -25.78 -8.85
CA PRO A 181 -9.07 -26.72 -9.91
C PRO A 181 -10.46 -26.46 -10.50
N ASP A 182 -11.35 -25.91 -9.70
CA ASP A 182 -12.74 -25.58 -10.02
C ASP A 182 -12.95 -24.10 -10.40
N LEU A 183 -11.86 -23.36 -10.62
CA LEU A 183 -11.92 -21.99 -11.13
C LEU A 183 -12.59 -21.95 -12.49
N LYS A 184 -13.60 -21.08 -12.63
CA LYS A 184 -14.37 -20.91 -13.87
C LYS A 184 -14.06 -19.56 -14.54
N PRO A 185 -14.28 -19.43 -15.86
CA PRO A 185 -14.13 -18.15 -16.55
C PRO A 185 -14.90 -16.99 -15.88
N GLU A 186 -16.08 -17.25 -15.32
CA GLU A 186 -16.92 -16.25 -14.64
C GLU A 186 -16.27 -15.74 -13.34
N HIS A 187 -15.54 -16.60 -12.63
CA HIS A 187 -14.78 -16.22 -11.44
C HIS A 187 -13.68 -15.21 -11.80
N CYS A 188 -12.98 -15.43 -12.92
CA CYS A 188 -11.98 -14.49 -13.42
C CYS A 188 -12.61 -13.12 -13.78
N VAL A 189 -13.80 -13.10 -14.38
CA VAL A 189 -14.54 -11.84 -14.66
C VAL A 189 -14.84 -11.08 -13.37
N ARG A 190 -15.31 -11.79 -12.32
CA ARG A 190 -15.58 -11.20 -11.00
C ARG A 190 -14.33 -10.60 -10.37
N LEU A 191 -13.18 -11.29 -10.44
CA LEU A 191 -11.89 -10.75 -9.95
C LEU A 191 -11.42 -9.52 -10.73
N ILE A 192 -11.53 -9.53 -12.07
CA ILE A 192 -11.16 -8.37 -12.90
C ILE A 192 -12.01 -7.16 -12.55
N ALA A 193 -13.32 -7.34 -12.38
CA ALA A 193 -14.24 -6.29 -11.97
C ALA A 193 -13.90 -5.76 -10.57
N LEU A 194 -13.60 -6.64 -9.62
CA LEU A 194 -13.21 -6.27 -8.26
C LEU A 194 -11.96 -5.37 -8.24
N ILE A 195 -10.92 -5.73 -8.99
CA ILE A 195 -9.68 -4.92 -9.05
C ILE A 195 -9.94 -3.61 -9.80
N ALA A 196 -10.71 -3.63 -10.88
CA ALA A 196 -11.09 -2.41 -11.61
C ALA A 196 -11.87 -1.43 -10.73
N ASP A 197 -12.82 -1.93 -9.93
CA ASP A 197 -13.55 -1.13 -8.96
C ASP A 197 -12.64 -0.59 -7.86
N HIS A 198 -11.68 -1.39 -7.38
CA HIS A 198 -10.69 -0.90 -6.41
C HIS A 198 -9.89 0.27 -6.98
N GLN A 199 -9.40 0.17 -8.22
CA GLN A 199 -8.67 1.25 -8.88
C GLN A 199 -9.54 2.50 -9.09
N ARG A 200 -10.80 2.33 -9.50
CA ARG A 200 -11.73 3.43 -9.77
C ARG A 200 -12.18 4.17 -8.51
N LEU A 201 -12.37 3.44 -7.41
CA LEU A 201 -12.84 3.99 -6.13
C LEU A 201 -11.70 4.51 -5.24
N ALA A 202 -10.46 4.18 -5.55
CA ALA A 202 -9.31 4.68 -4.82
C ALA A 202 -9.10 6.18 -5.06
N ILE A 203 -8.78 6.93 -4.01
CA ILE A 203 -8.23 8.28 -4.15
C ILE A 203 -6.81 8.20 -4.72
N GLU A 204 -6.32 9.31 -5.28
CA GLU A 204 -4.93 9.44 -5.71
C GLU A 204 -4.01 9.45 -4.46
N PRO A 205 -3.23 8.37 -4.21
CA PRO A 205 -2.64 8.12 -2.91
C PRO A 205 -1.42 9.01 -2.63
N PHE A 206 -0.60 9.33 -3.63
CA PHE A 206 0.64 10.06 -3.42
C PHE A 206 0.35 11.53 -3.05
N GLY A 207 -0.50 12.20 -3.81
CA GLY A 207 -0.89 13.57 -3.53
C GLY A 207 -1.66 13.72 -2.22
N GLU A 208 -2.49 12.73 -1.84
CA GLU A 208 -3.13 12.72 -0.52
C GLU A 208 -2.09 12.66 0.61
N GLY A 209 -1.13 11.72 0.52
CA GLY A 209 -0.03 11.62 1.46
C GLY A 209 0.75 12.93 1.57
N VAL A 210 1.15 13.53 0.44
CA VAL A 210 1.88 14.80 0.40
C VAL A 210 1.08 15.94 1.04
N ARG A 211 -0.24 16.02 0.85
CA ARG A 211 -1.08 17.04 1.49
C ARG A 211 -1.13 16.87 3.00
N PHE A 212 -1.19 15.63 3.50
CA PHE A 212 -1.12 15.37 4.93
C PHE A 212 0.26 15.73 5.51
N GLU A 213 1.35 15.30 4.85
CA GLU A 213 2.72 15.62 5.27
C GLU A 213 2.96 17.13 5.33
N TYR A 214 2.33 17.93 4.46
CA TYR A 214 2.45 19.38 4.51
C TYR A 214 1.95 19.95 5.84
N ILE A 215 0.81 19.45 6.34
CA ILE A 215 0.22 19.90 7.60
C ILE A 215 1.12 19.49 8.77
N THR A 216 1.54 18.21 8.82
CA THR A 216 2.39 17.70 9.90
C THR A 216 3.74 18.42 9.92
N MET A 217 4.31 18.74 8.75
CA MET A 217 5.55 19.52 8.63
C MET A 217 5.40 20.95 9.12
N ARG A 218 4.29 21.64 8.81
CA ARG A 218 4.03 22.98 9.37
C ARG A 218 3.98 22.95 10.89
N ASN A 219 3.28 21.97 11.46
CA ASN A 219 3.21 21.79 12.92
C ASN A 219 4.58 21.46 13.52
N ALA A 220 5.36 20.58 12.87
CA ALA A 220 6.70 20.23 13.30
C ALA A 220 7.67 21.43 13.31
N LEU A 221 7.54 22.30 12.30
CA LEU A 221 8.32 23.52 12.21
C LEU A 221 7.94 24.50 13.34
N ASP A 222 6.64 24.65 13.60
CA ASP A 222 6.15 25.45 14.72
C ASP A 222 6.64 24.93 16.07
N ASP A 223 6.63 23.61 16.28
CA ASP A 223 7.14 22.95 17.48
C ASP A 223 8.65 23.16 17.65
N PHE A 224 9.42 23.10 16.56
CA PHE A 224 10.87 23.34 16.60
C PHE A 224 11.19 24.77 17.05
N PHE A 225 10.57 25.78 16.43
CA PHE A 225 10.83 27.18 16.80
C PHE A 225 10.28 27.56 18.18
N GLN A 226 9.34 26.80 18.72
CA GLN A 226 8.84 26.95 20.09
C GLN A 226 9.63 26.10 21.12
N GLY A 227 10.67 25.38 20.68
CA GLY A 227 11.51 24.56 21.55
C GLY A 227 10.87 23.25 22.04
N ARG A 228 9.72 22.88 21.48
CA ARG A 228 9.04 21.59 21.77
C ARG A 228 9.62 20.42 21.00
N ARG A 229 10.32 20.69 19.90
CA ARG A 229 11.01 19.69 19.06
C ARG A 229 12.47 20.06 18.89
N GLN A 230 13.34 19.05 18.81
CA GLN A 230 14.73 19.20 18.42
C GLN A 230 15.03 18.31 17.21
N LEU A 231 16.03 18.71 16.42
CA LEU A 231 16.57 17.86 15.37
C LEU A 231 17.46 16.78 15.98
N ASP A 232 17.36 15.56 15.46
CA ASP A 232 18.31 14.49 15.76
C ASP A 232 19.68 14.88 15.17
N LYS A 233 20.65 15.18 16.04
CA LYS A 233 22.00 15.61 15.63
C LYS A 233 22.76 14.51 14.88
N ALA A 234 22.57 13.24 15.26
CA ALA A 234 23.27 12.13 14.63
C ALA A 234 22.74 11.90 13.21
N ALA A 235 21.42 11.82 13.06
CA ALA A 235 20.77 11.68 11.75
C ALA A 235 21.05 12.89 10.83
N PHE A 236 21.06 14.11 11.41
CA PHE A 236 21.40 15.32 10.67
C PHE A 236 22.84 15.29 10.17
N ARG A 237 23.82 14.94 11.02
CA ARG A 237 25.23 14.84 10.63
C ARG A 237 25.44 13.77 9.56
N GLN A 238 24.75 12.63 9.66
CA GLN A 238 24.78 11.59 8.64
C GLN A 238 24.31 12.11 7.27
N SER A 239 23.26 12.94 7.26
CA SER A 239 22.65 13.44 6.02
C SER A 239 23.38 14.63 5.39
N PHE A 240 23.94 15.51 6.22
CA PHE A 240 24.48 16.81 5.79
C PHE A 240 25.97 17.03 6.09
N GLY A 241 26.64 16.10 6.78
CA GLY A 241 28.08 16.14 7.04
C GLY A 241 28.53 17.17 8.08
N LYS A 242 27.60 17.84 8.77
CA LYS A 242 27.87 18.86 9.80
C LYS A 242 26.79 18.85 10.87
N ASP A 243 27.04 19.53 11.98
CA ASP A 243 26.03 19.71 13.03
C ASP A 243 24.97 20.74 12.61
N PRO A 244 23.72 20.58 13.07
CA PRO A 244 22.71 21.59 12.84
C PRO A 244 23.09 22.88 13.59
N PRO A 245 22.91 24.06 12.98
CA PRO A 245 23.11 25.34 13.64
C PRO A 245 22.10 25.51 14.79
N PRO A 246 22.41 26.35 15.78
CA PRO A 246 21.50 26.63 16.88
C PRO A 246 20.23 27.33 16.38
N PRO A 247 19.04 27.09 17.00
CA PRO A 247 17.77 27.64 16.52
C PRO A 247 17.74 29.16 16.37
N ASN A 248 18.46 29.89 17.22
CA ASN A 248 18.54 31.36 17.17
C ASN A 248 19.27 31.92 15.92
N LYS A 249 19.92 31.06 15.13
CA LYS A 249 20.53 31.42 13.84
C LYS A 249 19.65 31.07 12.63
N LEU A 250 18.44 30.56 12.86
CA LEU A 250 17.52 30.11 11.82
C LEU A 250 16.35 31.10 11.66
N SER A 251 15.81 31.19 10.44
CA SER A 251 14.64 32.03 10.15
C SER A 251 13.43 31.17 9.82
N LYS A 252 12.40 31.29 10.66
CA LYS A 252 11.12 30.58 10.46
C LYS A 252 10.45 30.96 9.13
N GLU A 253 10.57 32.21 8.70
CA GLU A 253 10.00 32.69 7.44
C GLU A 253 10.66 32.03 6.22
N LYS A 254 11.99 31.88 6.25
CA LYS A 254 12.71 31.18 5.18
C LYS A 254 12.35 29.70 5.12
N GLU A 255 12.24 29.05 6.28
CA GLU A 255 11.82 27.64 6.37
C GLU A 255 10.41 27.45 5.80
N LEU A 256 9.46 28.33 6.15
CA LEU A 256 8.10 28.29 5.59
C LEU A 256 8.08 28.49 4.07
N THR A 257 8.91 29.42 3.57
CA THR A 257 9.03 29.65 2.13
C THR A 257 9.55 28.41 1.40
N VAL A 258 10.60 27.76 1.93
CA VAL A 258 11.14 26.53 1.36
C VAL A 258 10.13 25.38 1.47
N LEU A 259 9.41 25.27 2.58
CA LEU A 259 8.35 24.28 2.75
C LEU A 259 7.27 24.41 1.66
N ASP A 260 6.73 25.62 1.48
CA ASP A 260 5.67 25.87 0.51
C ASP A 260 6.14 25.58 -0.93
N GLN A 261 7.37 25.96 -1.26
CA GLN A 261 7.97 25.72 -2.58
C GLN A 261 8.23 24.24 -2.86
N GLU A 262 8.84 23.50 -1.93
CA GLU A 262 9.15 22.09 -2.15
C GLU A 262 7.87 21.25 -2.20
N PHE A 263 6.87 21.51 -1.35
CA PHE A 263 5.59 20.78 -1.42
C PHE A 263 4.80 21.08 -2.69
N ALA A 264 4.78 22.32 -3.17
CA ALA A 264 4.20 22.65 -4.47
C ALA A 264 4.89 21.89 -5.62
N THR A 265 6.23 21.82 -5.57
CA THR A 265 7.03 21.08 -6.55
C THR A 265 6.75 19.58 -6.50
N VAL A 266 6.70 18.99 -5.31
CA VAL A 266 6.43 17.55 -5.14
C VAL A 266 5.03 17.19 -5.64
N LEU A 267 4.01 18.02 -5.37
CA LEU A 267 2.66 17.80 -5.91
C LEU A 267 2.63 17.89 -7.43
N ALA A 268 3.35 18.85 -8.03
CA ALA A 268 3.44 18.97 -9.48
C ALA A 268 4.16 17.78 -10.12
N ILE A 269 5.23 17.27 -9.50
CA ILE A 269 5.93 16.06 -9.94
C ILE A 269 5.03 14.83 -9.83
N GLY A 270 4.33 14.67 -8.72
CA GLY A 270 3.42 13.54 -8.49
C GLY A 270 2.23 13.46 -9.44
N ALA A 271 1.86 14.58 -10.07
CA ALA A 271 0.76 14.63 -11.05
C ALA A 271 1.18 14.19 -12.47
N ARG A 272 2.47 13.95 -12.72
CA ARG A 272 2.99 13.55 -14.04
C ARG A 272 3.01 12.02 -14.19
N PRO A 273 2.97 11.49 -15.42
CA PRO A 273 3.23 10.07 -15.67
C PRO A 273 4.57 9.63 -15.07
N TYR A 274 4.59 8.49 -14.40
CA TYR A 274 5.77 8.08 -13.62
C TYR A 274 7.02 7.86 -14.47
N HIS A 275 6.89 7.33 -15.68
CA HIS A 275 8.02 7.14 -16.60
C HIS A 275 8.74 8.46 -16.92
N GLU A 276 8.02 9.58 -17.06
CA GLU A 276 8.65 10.90 -17.27
C GLU A 276 9.40 11.38 -16.02
N VAL A 277 8.81 11.13 -14.85
CA VAL A 277 9.39 11.50 -13.56
C VAL A 277 10.66 10.70 -13.32
N LEU A 278 10.63 9.40 -13.60
CA LEU A 278 11.78 8.50 -13.51
C LEU A 278 12.92 8.95 -14.43
N ALA A 279 12.63 9.31 -15.69
CA ALA A 279 13.61 9.80 -16.65
C ALA A 279 14.28 11.13 -16.24
N SER A 280 13.60 11.94 -15.41
CA SER A 280 14.12 13.25 -14.99
C SER A 280 15.14 13.20 -13.84
N ALA A 281 15.43 12.03 -13.27
CA ALA A 281 16.28 11.86 -12.07
C ALA A 281 15.85 12.75 -10.88
N TRP A 282 14.55 13.03 -10.76
CA TRP A 282 14.00 14.04 -9.84
C TRP A 282 14.39 13.80 -8.38
N GLY A 283 14.49 12.54 -7.94
CA GLY A 283 14.82 12.21 -6.56
C GLY A 283 16.23 12.66 -6.18
N GLU A 284 17.18 12.57 -7.12
CA GLU A 284 18.52 13.11 -6.93
C GLU A 284 18.51 14.64 -6.95
N GLN A 285 17.77 15.24 -7.88
CA GLN A 285 17.61 16.70 -7.95
C GLN A 285 17.02 17.27 -6.65
N LEU A 286 15.97 16.64 -6.10
CA LEU A 286 15.39 17.01 -4.80
C LEU A 286 16.44 16.92 -3.70
N ARG A 287 17.14 15.77 -3.57
CA ARG A 287 18.20 15.61 -2.55
C ARG A 287 19.28 16.69 -2.66
N ASN A 288 19.70 17.04 -3.87
CA ASN A 288 20.72 18.06 -4.10
C ASN A 288 20.21 19.46 -3.74
N ARG A 289 18.96 19.81 -4.09
CA ARG A 289 18.33 21.07 -3.65
C ARG A 289 18.23 21.17 -2.14
N LEU A 290 17.78 20.11 -1.47
CA LEU A 290 17.68 20.07 0.00
C LEU A 290 19.05 20.26 0.67
N LYS A 291 20.10 19.59 0.16
CA LYS A 291 21.48 19.82 0.63
C LYS A 291 21.95 21.24 0.40
N ASN A 292 21.65 21.83 -0.76
CA ASN A 292 22.04 23.20 -1.08
C ASN A 292 21.37 24.22 -0.13
N HIS A 293 20.10 24.03 0.22
CA HIS A 293 19.43 24.87 1.22
C HIS A 293 20.17 24.85 2.58
N VAL A 294 20.60 23.66 3.03
CA VAL A 294 21.35 23.49 4.28
C VAL A 294 22.77 24.07 4.19
N GLN A 295 23.43 23.94 3.05
CA GLN A 295 24.79 24.44 2.83
C GLN A 295 24.84 25.97 2.80
N THR A 296 23.89 26.59 2.10
CA THR A 296 23.77 28.06 1.96
C THR A 296 23.15 28.73 3.19
N GLY A 297 22.60 27.96 4.14
CA GLY A 297 21.89 28.49 5.29
C GLY A 297 20.54 29.11 4.94
N ASN A 298 19.96 28.74 3.80
CA ASN A 298 18.65 29.20 3.37
C ASN A 298 17.54 28.55 4.21
N ALA A 299 17.59 27.23 4.39
CA ALA A 299 16.70 26.45 5.25
C ALA A 299 17.45 25.22 5.77
N VAL A 300 17.11 24.78 6.98
CA VAL A 300 17.79 23.69 7.68
C VAL A 300 16.83 22.69 8.29
N VAL A 301 15.76 23.17 8.92
CA VAL A 301 14.77 22.32 9.60
C VAL A 301 13.96 21.54 8.58
N VAL A 302 13.41 22.22 7.56
CA VAL A 302 12.60 21.57 6.54
C VAL A 302 13.40 20.49 5.79
N PRO A 303 14.58 20.78 5.19
CA PRO A 303 15.40 19.74 4.55
C PRO A 303 15.70 18.51 5.42
N ALA A 304 15.82 18.70 6.74
CA ALA A 304 16.11 17.62 7.67
C ALA A 304 14.90 16.75 8.05
N LEU A 305 13.68 17.28 7.92
CA LEU A 305 12.45 16.60 8.30
C LEU A 305 11.66 16.06 7.10
N LEU A 306 11.99 16.50 5.88
CA LEU A 306 11.24 16.08 4.69
C LEU A 306 11.31 14.56 4.48
N PRO A 307 10.16 13.92 4.18
CA PRO A 307 10.10 12.49 3.93
C PRO A 307 10.73 12.13 2.58
N ALA A 308 11.01 10.84 2.38
CA ALA A 308 11.53 10.29 1.14
C ALA A 308 10.43 10.19 0.06
N PHE A 309 9.93 11.33 -0.44
CA PHE A 309 8.85 11.40 -1.42
C PHE A 309 9.08 10.55 -2.68
N ASN A 310 10.33 10.41 -3.12
CA ASN A 310 10.69 9.57 -4.25
C ASN A 310 10.30 8.10 -4.04
N LEU A 311 10.48 7.57 -2.82
CA LEU A 311 10.09 6.21 -2.50
C LEU A 311 8.57 6.05 -2.46
N GLY A 312 7.85 7.07 -1.97
CA GLY A 312 6.39 7.08 -1.95
C GLY A 312 5.78 7.09 -3.35
N LEU A 313 6.34 7.90 -4.26
CA LEU A 313 5.89 7.97 -5.65
C LEU A 313 6.18 6.67 -6.40
N GLU A 314 7.39 6.12 -6.25
CA GLU A 314 7.75 4.83 -6.83
C GLU A 314 6.85 3.70 -6.30
N ALA A 315 6.54 3.69 -5.01
CA ALA A 315 5.65 2.69 -4.43
C ALA A 315 4.24 2.76 -5.05
N THR A 316 3.74 3.96 -5.35
CA THR A 316 2.46 4.17 -6.03
C THR A 316 2.49 3.66 -7.47
N ALA A 317 3.56 3.94 -8.21
CA ALA A 317 3.75 3.43 -9.57
C ALA A 317 3.84 1.89 -9.59
N ARG A 318 4.58 1.31 -8.65
CA ARG A 318 4.69 -0.14 -8.48
C ARG A 318 3.34 -0.78 -8.17
N ASP A 319 2.52 -0.14 -7.34
CA ASP A 319 1.19 -0.65 -7.03
C ASP A 319 0.25 -0.61 -8.23
N ARG A 320 0.31 0.48 -9.02
CA ARG A 320 -0.40 0.57 -10.30
C ARG A 320 0.00 -0.56 -11.24
N ALA A 321 1.30 -0.80 -11.43
CA ALA A 321 1.82 -1.88 -12.25
C ALA A 321 1.35 -3.25 -11.74
N ARG A 322 1.28 -3.45 -10.42
CA ARG A 322 0.78 -4.69 -9.80
C ARG A 322 -0.69 -4.93 -10.08
N LEU A 323 -1.54 -3.93 -9.85
CA LEU A 323 -2.98 -4.03 -10.10
C LEU A 323 -3.26 -4.36 -11.57
N ASP A 324 -2.59 -3.65 -12.49
CA ASP A 324 -2.77 -3.85 -13.94
C ASP A 324 -2.17 -5.19 -14.42
N GLY A 325 -0.98 -5.55 -13.95
CA GLY A 325 -0.34 -6.83 -14.27
C GLY A 325 -1.13 -8.04 -13.80
N VAL A 326 -1.68 -7.99 -12.59
CA VAL A 326 -2.53 -9.08 -12.06
C VAL A 326 -3.87 -9.15 -12.80
N ARG A 327 -4.49 -8.02 -13.17
CA ARG A 327 -5.69 -8.02 -14.04
C ARG A 327 -5.44 -8.67 -15.39
N CYS A 328 -4.32 -8.35 -16.02
CA CYS A 328 -3.87 -8.98 -17.27
C CYS A 328 -3.64 -10.49 -17.10
N LEU A 329 -2.98 -10.90 -16.01
CA LEU A 329 -2.76 -12.32 -15.71
C LEU A 329 -4.08 -13.08 -15.50
N ILE A 330 -5.06 -12.48 -14.81
CA ILE A 330 -6.40 -13.05 -14.64
C ILE A 330 -7.10 -13.18 -16.00
N ALA A 331 -6.96 -12.19 -16.89
CA ALA A 331 -7.54 -12.25 -18.24
C ALA A 331 -6.93 -13.39 -19.08
N VAL A 332 -5.60 -13.58 -19.00
CA VAL A 332 -4.91 -14.73 -19.62
C VAL A 332 -5.43 -16.05 -19.05
N ARG A 333 -5.58 -16.15 -17.72
CA ARG A 333 -6.12 -17.36 -17.07
C ARG A 333 -7.56 -17.65 -17.50
N ARG A 334 -8.41 -16.62 -17.61
CA ARG A 334 -9.77 -16.75 -18.14
C ARG A 334 -9.78 -17.31 -19.56
N TYR A 335 -8.91 -16.78 -20.43
CA TYR A 335 -8.77 -17.24 -21.81
C TYR A 335 -8.36 -18.72 -21.85
N GLU A 336 -7.36 -19.10 -21.05
CA GLU A 336 -6.91 -20.49 -20.94
C GLU A 336 -8.04 -21.44 -20.51
N LEU A 337 -8.84 -21.06 -19.51
CA LEU A 337 -9.99 -21.85 -19.04
C LEU A 337 -11.08 -22.00 -20.12
N THR A 338 -11.26 -20.97 -20.96
CA THR A 338 -12.31 -20.93 -22.00
C THR A 338 -11.90 -21.71 -23.24
N HIS A 339 -10.67 -21.54 -23.69
CA HIS A 339 -10.18 -22.06 -24.98
C HIS A 339 -9.28 -23.29 -24.84
N ARG A 340 -8.90 -23.67 -23.62
CA ARG A 340 -7.96 -24.76 -23.32
C ARG A 340 -6.59 -24.60 -23.98
N ARG A 341 -6.21 -23.36 -24.28
CA ARG A 341 -4.90 -22.95 -24.81
C ARG A 341 -4.53 -21.56 -24.30
N LEU A 342 -3.24 -21.26 -24.25
CA LEU A 342 -2.78 -19.91 -23.96
C LEU A 342 -3.09 -18.96 -25.14
N PRO A 343 -3.34 -17.66 -24.86
CA PRO A 343 -3.53 -16.68 -25.92
C PRO A 343 -2.22 -16.43 -26.67
N ASP A 344 -2.34 -16.17 -27.97
CA ASP A 344 -1.19 -15.86 -28.84
C ASP A 344 -0.59 -14.49 -28.51
N ASP A 345 -1.44 -13.56 -28.04
CA ASP A 345 -1.08 -12.22 -27.62
C ASP A 345 -1.95 -11.74 -26.43
N LEU A 346 -1.44 -10.75 -25.68
CA LEU A 346 -2.15 -10.22 -24.51
C LEU A 346 -3.44 -9.46 -24.86
N GLN A 347 -3.45 -8.77 -26.00
CA GLN A 347 -4.54 -7.91 -26.43
C GLN A 347 -5.84 -8.71 -26.66
N THR A 348 -5.71 -9.92 -27.19
CA THR A 348 -6.80 -10.88 -27.36
C THR A 348 -7.42 -11.25 -26.01
N ALA A 349 -6.59 -11.67 -25.05
CA ALA A 349 -7.08 -12.10 -23.73
C ALA A 349 -7.76 -10.97 -22.95
N VAL A 350 -7.19 -9.76 -22.95
CA VAL A 350 -7.75 -8.62 -22.22
C VAL A 350 -9.08 -8.15 -22.81
N ARG A 351 -9.21 -8.11 -24.15
CA ARG A 351 -10.48 -7.73 -24.82
C ARG A 351 -11.60 -8.70 -24.51
N GLU A 352 -11.32 -10.00 -24.58
CA GLU A 352 -12.33 -11.03 -24.28
C GLU A 352 -12.76 -10.99 -22.80
N ALA A 353 -11.86 -10.56 -21.91
CA ALA A 353 -12.16 -10.36 -20.50
C ALA A 353 -12.86 -9.02 -20.19
N GLY A 354 -13.19 -8.21 -21.21
CA GLY A 354 -13.89 -6.92 -21.04
C GLY A 354 -12.99 -5.75 -20.66
N ILE A 355 -11.67 -5.88 -20.81
CA ILE A 355 -10.72 -4.78 -20.65
C ILE A 355 -10.46 -4.18 -22.04
N ALA A 356 -10.72 -2.88 -22.23
CA ALA A 356 -10.71 -2.24 -23.54
C ALA A 356 -9.37 -2.40 -24.27
N GLU A 357 -8.27 -2.11 -23.57
CA GLU A 357 -6.90 -2.17 -24.10
C GLU A 357 -5.95 -2.72 -23.04
N VAL A 358 -4.79 -3.21 -23.47
CA VAL A 358 -3.74 -3.60 -22.53
C VAL A 358 -3.32 -2.35 -21.73
N PRO A 359 -3.35 -2.39 -20.39
CA PRO A 359 -2.94 -1.26 -19.57
C PRO A 359 -1.51 -0.80 -19.88
N MET A 360 -1.26 0.50 -19.76
CA MET A 360 0.07 1.08 -19.90
C MET A 360 0.95 0.73 -18.70
N ASP A 361 2.20 0.37 -18.95
CA ASP A 361 3.21 0.14 -17.93
C ASP A 361 3.64 1.50 -17.32
N PRO A 362 3.52 1.71 -15.99
CA PRO A 362 3.93 2.97 -15.36
C PRO A 362 5.41 3.34 -15.53
N TYR A 363 6.28 2.38 -15.84
CA TYR A 363 7.73 2.54 -15.96
C TYR A 363 8.18 2.88 -17.39
N CYS A 364 7.30 2.77 -18.38
CA CYS A 364 7.57 3.22 -19.74
C CYS A 364 6.34 3.86 -20.39
N ASP A 365 6.45 4.23 -21.66
CA ASP A 365 5.32 4.72 -22.45
C ASP A 365 4.79 3.63 -23.39
N GLN A 366 4.72 2.38 -22.89
CA GLN A 366 4.28 1.21 -23.66
C GLN A 366 3.32 0.35 -22.83
N PRO A 367 2.48 -0.48 -23.47
CA PRO A 367 1.61 -1.43 -22.77
C PRO A 367 2.40 -2.48 -21.96
N MET A 368 1.75 -3.05 -20.95
CA MET A 368 2.22 -4.24 -20.23
C MET A 368 2.58 -5.37 -21.22
N ARG A 369 3.63 -6.13 -20.91
CA ARG A 369 4.15 -7.15 -21.81
C ARG A 369 3.71 -8.55 -21.43
N TYR A 370 3.70 -9.42 -22.43
CA TYR A 370 3.31 -10.81 -22.28
C TYR A 370 4.25 -11.71 -23.07
N ARG A 371 4.53 -12.87 -22.50
CA ARG A 371 5.20 -13.96 -23.20
C ARG A 371 4.78 -15.31 -22.64
N ILE A 372 5.12 -16.35 -23.40
CA ILE A 372 5.09 -17.73 -22.91
C ILE A 372 6.53 -18.16 -22.68
N HIS A 373 6.82 -18.71 -21.50
CA HIS A 373 8.11 -19.30 -21.17
C HIS A 373 7.89 -20.64 -20.46
N ASN A 374 8.51 -21.72 -20.94
CA ASN A 374 8.29 -23.09 -20.44
C ASN A 374 6.80 -23.46 -20.30
N SER A 375 6.01 -23.14 -21.32
CA SER A 375 4.55 -23.35 -21.36
C SER A 375 3.75 -22.62 -20.28
N LYS A 376 4.35 -21.63 -19.60
CA LYS A 376 3.69 -20.79 -18.61
C LYS A 376 3.54 -19.36 -19.14
N PRO A 377 2.36 -18.73 -18.97
CA PRO A 377 2.18 -17.34 -19.31
C PRO A 377 2.90 -16.45 -18.29
N ILE A 378 3.59 -15.43 -18.79
CA ILE A 378 4.22 -14.38 -17.99
C ILE A 378 3.67 -13.05 -18.48
N VAL A 379 3.10 -12.26 -17.57
CA VAL A 379 2.81 -10.84 -17.78
C VAL A 379 3.84 -10.05 -16.99
N TYR A 380 4.36 -8.95 -17.54
CA TYR A 380 5.38 -8.17 -16.82
C TYR A 380 5.40 -6.69 -17.21
N SER A 381 5.97 -5.88 -16.30
CA SER A 381 6.35 -4.48 -16.52
C SER A 381 7.89 -4.40 -16.49
N ILE A 382 8.52 -3.46 -17.20
CA ILE A 382 9.99 -3.36 -17.22
C ILE A 382 10.62 -2.91 -15.90
N GLY A 383 9.79 -2.44 -14.97
CA GLY A 383 10.27 -2.07 -13.64
C GLY A 383 11.17 -0.83 -13.62
N SER A 384 11.75 -0.59 -12.45
CA SER A 384 12.39 0.69 -12.11
C SER A 384 13.73 0.97 -12.81
N ASP A 385 14.40 -0.07 -13.32
CA ASP A 385 15.69 0.09 -14.01
C ASP A 385 15.54 0.37 -15.51
N GLN A 386 14.29 0.30 -16.02
CA GLN A 386 13.90 0.53 -17.42
C GLN A 386 14.60 -0.40 -18.42
N LYS A 387 15.07 -1.57 -17.99
CA LYS A 387 15.62 -2.59 -18.86
C LYS A 387 14.61 -3.71 -19.03
N ASP A 388 14.44 -4.17 -20.27
CA ASP A 388 13.59 -5.32 -20.56
C ASP A 388 14.43 -6.59 -20.43
N ASP A 389 14.25 -7.32 -19.33
CA ASP A 389 14.85 -8.64 -19.11
C ASP A 389 13.96 -9.77 -19.65
N GLY A 390 12.95 -9.41 -20.44
CA GLY A 390 12.05 -10.33 -21.11
C GLY A 390 11.15 -11.10 -20.15
N GLY A 391 10.86 -10.59 -18.96
CA GLY A 391 10.11 -11.25 -17.89
C GLY A 391 10.85 -12.43 -17.24
N LEU A 392 12.18 -12.50 -17.36
CA LEU A 392 12.99 -13.63 -16.89
C LEU A 392 13.80 -13.34 -15.62
N VAL A 393 13.98 -12.07 -15.28
CA VAL A 393 14.67 -11.61 -14.07
C VAL A 393 13.66 -10.81 -13.25
N ASP A 394 13.18 -11.38 -12.14
CA ASP A 394 12.15 -10.74 -11.31
C ASP A 394 12.75 -9.64 -10.44
N TRP A 395 12.06 -8.50 -10.41
CA TRP A 395 12.41 -7.35 -9.61
C TRP A 395 12.14 -7.61 -8.13
N ASN A 396 13.20 -7.57 -7.34
CA ASN A 396 13.12 -7.53 -5.89
C ASN A 396 13.61 -6.17 -5.38
N ALA A 397 12.67 -5.32 -4.98
CA ALA A 397 12.96 -3.93 -4.64
C ALA A 397 14.05 -3.79 -3.57
N GLY A 398 15.13 -3.07 -3.93
CA GLY A 398 16.28 -2.86 -3.06
C GLY A 398 17.27 -4.03 -2.99
N GLN A 399 17.00 -5.15 -3.68
CA GLN A 399 17.86 -6.34 -3.67
C GLN A 399 18.36 -6.69 -5.09
N GLN A 400 17.46 -6.76 -6.07
CA GLN A 400 17.76 -7.20 -7.42
C GLN A 400 16.95 -6.37 -8.42
N PRO A 401 17.59 -5.67 -9.39
CA PRO A 401 16.88 -5.03 -10.49
C PRO A 401 16.34 -6.08 -11.47
N GLY A 402 15.30 -5.71 -12.22
CA GLY A 402 14.72 -6.54 -13.25
C GLY A 402 13.30 -6.11 -13.61
N ASP A 403 12.62 -6.98 -14.35
CA ASP A 403 11.21 -6.81 -14.68
C ASP A 403 10.32 -7.12 -13.48
N PHE A 404 9.19 -6.44 -13.37
CA PHE A 404 8.18 -6.82 -12.38
C PHE A 404 7.29 -7.94 -12.92
N VAL A 405 7.52 -9.18 -12.45
CA VAL A 405 6.94 -10.39 -13.05
C VAL A 405 5.63 -10.83 -12.39
N PHE A 406 4.62 -11.09 -13.21
CA PHE A 406 3.32 -11.65 -12.83
C PHE A 406 3.12 -13.00 -13.51
N GLN A 407 3.18 -14.06 -12.72
CA GLN A 407 2.94 -15.45 -13.15
C GLN A 407 2.11 -16.18 -12.10
N ILE A 408 1.29 -17.15 -12.52
CA ILE A 408 0.55 -17.99 -11.58
C ILE A 408 1.56 -18.76 -10.72
N GLY A 409 1.36 -18.76 -9.39
CA GLY A 409 2.28 -19.39 -8.44
C GLY A 409 2.57 -20.86 -8.76
N GLN A 410 3.80 -21.32 -8.48
CA GLN A 410 4.25 -22.69 -8.78
C GLN A 410 3.62 -23.75 -7.88
#